data_AF-A0A8J7C6L3-F1
#
_entry.id   AF-A0A8J7C6L3-F1
#
_cell.length_a   1.000
_cell.length_b   1.000
_cell.length_c   1.000
_cell.angle_alpha   90.00
_cell.angle_beta   90.00
_cell.angle_gamma   90.00
#
_symmetry.space_group_name_H-M   'P 1'
#
loop_
_entity.id
_entity.type
_entity.pdbx_description
1 polymer ?
#
loop_
_entity_poly.entity_id
_entity_poly.type
_entity_poly.pdbx_seq_one_letter_code
_entity_poly.pdbx_strand_id
1 'polypeptide(L)'
;MNIFLDVLLVALVVYFVFAIRRTLKMSKASVALIEKYENDKLNPKLIDEIFAAISDDVLLSRILKRHNATRRDIQRLHAKLMKWGDFRKYNRYVPITSFFNVHTLEYLLEHKNDDAKSLTEHMMNHFHF
;
A
#
# COMPACT_ATOMS: atom_id res chain seq x y z
N MET A 1 18.49 35.33 18.05
CA MET A 1 18.03 33.99 18.51
C MET A 1 16.70 33.75 17.83
N ASN A 2 16.70 32.99 16.71
CA ASN A 2 15.51 32.49 15.97
C ASN A 2 15.92 31.72 14.69
N ILE A 3 17.12 31.95 14.14
CA ILE A 3 17.61 31.28 12.91
C ILE A 3 17.53 29.75 12.99
N PHE A 4 17.85 29.15 14.14
CA PHE A 4 17.74 27.69 14.32
C PHE A 4 16.29 27.20 14.23
N LEU A 5 15.35 27.93 14.84
CA LEU A 5 13.92 27.61 14.77
C LEU A 5 13.38 27.82 13.35
N ASP A 6 13.82 28.87 12.67
CA ASP A 6 13.45 29.16 11.29
C ASP A 6 13.96 28.08 10.33
N VAL A 7 15.22 27.64 10.48
CA VAL A 7 15.80 26.53 9.71
C VAL A 7 15.07 25.22 9.99
N LEU A 8 14.76 24.93 11.25
CA LEU A 8 14.00 23.73 11.62
C LEU A 8 12.59 23.75 11.03
N LEU A 9 11.92 24.91 11.05
CA LEU A 9 10.59 25.09 10.47
C LEU A 9 10.63 24.85 8.95
N VAL A 10 11.60 25.44 8.25
CA VAL A 10 11.78 25.23 6.80
C VAL A 10 12.04 23.76 6.50
N ALA A 11 12.89 23.09 7.27
CA ALA A 11 13.16 21.65 7.11
C ALA A 11 11.90 20.79 7.30
N LEU A 12 11.07 21.11 8.31
CA LEU A 12 9.79 20.44 8.57
C LEU A 12 8.80 20.64 7.41
N VAL A 13 8.71 21.86 6.88
CA VAL A 13 7.83 22.15 5.73
C VAL A 13 8.27 21.36 4.50
N VAL A 14 9.58 21.35 4.19
CA VAL A 14 10.12 20.58 3.07
C VAL A 14 9.84 19.09 3.24
N TYR A 15 10.06 18.55 4.44
CA TYR A 15 9.74 17.16 4.77
C TYR A 15 8.26 16.85 4.57
N PHE A 16 7.38 17.73 5.06
CA PHE A 16 5.93 17.53 4.97
C PHE A 16 5.43 17.57 3.52
N VAL A 17 5.93 18.51 2.71
CA VAL A 17 5.62 18.57 1.27
C VAL A 17 6.08 17.31 0.56
N PHE A 18 7.28 16.82 0.87
CA PHE A 18 7.78 15.56 0.31
C PHE A 18 6.90 14.37 0.71
N ALA A 19 6.51 14.28 1.98
CA ALA A 19 5.64 13.24 2.49
C ALA A 19 4.27 13.25 1.79
N ILE A 20 3.64 14.42 1.64
CA ILE A 20 2.36 14.56 0.93
C ILE A 20 2.50 14.13 -0.52
N ARG A 21 3.52 14.62 -1.24
CA ARG A 21 3.72 14.28 -2.66
C ARG A 21 3.86 12.77 -2.86
N ARG A 22 4.62 12.11 -1.99
CA ARG A 22 4.77 10.65 -2.00
C ARG A 22 3.45 9.93 -1.75
N THR A 23 2.71 10.31 -0.71
CA THR A 23 1.41 9.71 -0.40
C THR A 23 0.42 9.89 -1.56
N LEU A 24 0.40 11.07 -2.20
CA LEU A 24 -0.41 11.31 -3.39
C LEU A 24 0.01 10.46 -4.58
N LYS A 25 1.32 10.28 -4.82
CA LYS A 25 1.83 9.37 -5.88
C LYS A 25 1.33 7.95 -5.66
N MET A 26 1.45 7.43 -4.44
CA MET A 26 1.01 6.07 -4.09
C MET A 26 -0.52 5.91 -4.17
N SER A 27 -1.27 6.90 -3.70
CA SER A 27 -2.72 6.90 -3.82
C SER A 27 -3.16 6.91 -5.30
N LYS A 28 -2.53 7.73 -6.15
CA LYS A 28 -2.82 7.75 -7.59
C LYS A 28 -2.47 6.43 -8.27
N ALA A 29 -1.33 5.81 -7.90
CA ALA A 29 -0.95 4.51 -8.42
C ALA A 29 -1.97 3.42 -8.03
N SER A 30 -2.42 3.38 -6.77
CA SER A 30 -3.46 2.45 -6.34
C SER A 30 -4.76 2.67 -7.12
N VAL A 31 -5.21 3.92 -7.29
CA VAL A 31 -6.47 4.23 -8.00
C VAL A 31 -6.37 3.85 -9.48
N ALA A 32 -5.25 4.20 -10.12
CA ALA A 32 -5.02 3.84 -11.52
C ALA A 32 -5.05 2.32 -11.75
N LEU A 33 -4.50 1.53 -10.82
CA LEU A 33 -4.58 0.07 -10.89
C LEU A 33 -6.00 -0.46 -10.65
N ILE A 34 -6.74 0.13 -9.71
CA ILE A 34 -8.14 -0.24 -9.47
C ILE A 34 -8.98 0.00 -10.73
N GLU A 35 -8.86 1.17 -11.34
CA GLU A 35 -9.60 1.53 -12.56
C GLU A 35 -9.18 0.65 -13.75
N LYS A 36 -7.88 0.38 -13.91
CA LYS A 36 -7.36 -0.45 -15.00
C LYS A 36 -7.79 -1.91 -14.92
N TYR A 37 -7.91 -2.47 -13.72
CA TYR A 37 -8.21 -3.88 -13.49
C TYR A 37 -9.61 -4.13 -12.93
N GLU A 38 -10.51 -3.15 -12.98
CA GLU A 38 -11.88 -3.25 -12.44
C GLU A 38 -12.65 -4.44 -13.00
N ASN A 39 -12.51 -4.68 -14.31
CA ASN A 39 -13.17 -5.78 -15.03
C ASN A 39 -12.31 -7.05 -15.14
N ASP A 40 -11.05 -7.02 -14.68
CA ASP A 40 -10.10 -8.13 -14.80
C ASP A 40 -9.21 -8.26 -13.55
N LYS A 41 -9.86 -8.49 -12.42
CA LYS A 41 -9.26 -8.50 -11.07
C LYS A 41 -8.31 -9.68 -10.81
N LEU A 42 -8.41 -10.73 -11.61
CA LEU A 42 -7.58 -11.94 -11.50
C LEU A 42 -6.39 -11.93 -12.46
N ASN A 43 -6.18 -10.82 -13.18
CA ASN A 43 -5.10 -10.73 -14.15
C ASN A 43 -3.73 -10.87 -13.45
N PRO A 44 -2.86 -11.80 -13.87
CA PRO A 44 -1.53 -11.95 -13.29
C PRO A 44 -0.66 -10.70 -13.43
N LYS A 45 -0.94 -9.84 -14.44
CA LYS A 45 -0.23 -8.57 -14.65
C LYS A 45 -0.51 -7.54 -13.55
N LEU A 46 -1.67 -7.60 -12.90
CA LEU A 46 -1.98 -6.71 -11.76
C LEU A 46 -0.94 -6.88 -10.66
N ILE A 47 -0.56 -8.13 -10.36
CA ILE A 47 0.44 -8.43 -9.33
C ILE A 47 1.82 -7.90 -9.72
N ASP A 48 2.19 -7.99 -11.00
CA ASP A 48 3.44 -7.43 -11.50
C ASP A 48 3.48 -5.91 -11.33
N GLU A 49 2.38 -5.23 -11.67
CA GLU A 49 2.29 -3.78 -11.55
C GLU A 49 2.23 -3.30 -10.10
N ILE A 50 1.52 -4.02 -9.22
CA ILE A 50 1.57 -3.76 -7.77
C ILE A 50 3.00 -3.92 -7.28
N PHE A 51 3.64 -5.06 -7.57
CA PHE A 51 5.00 -5.35 -7.10
C PHE A 51 6.02 -4.34 -7.61
N ALA A 52 5.92 -3.92 -8.88
CA ALA A 52 6.76 -2.88 -9.45
C ALA A 52 6.55 -1.53 -8.76
N ALA A 53 5.30 -1.12 -8.54
CA ALA A 53 4.98 0.17 -7.93
C ALA A 53 5.44 0.27 -6.46
N ILE A 54 5.28 -0.80 -5.67
CA ILE A 54 5.78 -0.84 -4.29
C ILE A 54 7.32 -0.97 -4.21
N SER A 55 7.95 -1.55 -5.24
CA SER A 55 9.41 -1.65 -5.31
C SER A 55 10.08 -0.34 -5.73
N ASP A 56 9.40 0.50 -6.51
CA ASP A 56 9.85 1.85 -6.90
C ASP A 56 9.86 2.82 -5.69
N ASP A 57 8.98 2.62 -4.71
CA ASP A 57 8.93 3.45 -3.51
C ASP A 57 9.99 3.07 -2.47
N VAL A 58 10.74 4.06 -1.97
CA VAL A 58 11.86 3.82 -1.05
C VAL A 58 11.43 3.22 0.30
N LEU A 59 10.28 3.61 0.87
CA LEU A 59 9.88 3.04 2.17
C LEU A 59 9.21 1.68 1.99
N LEU A 60 8.36 1.51 0.97
CA LEU A 60 7.71 0.22 0.71
C LEU A 60 8.75 -0.82 0.29
N SER A 61 9.72 -0.47 -0.56
CA SER A 61 10.83 -1.37 -0.90
C SER A 61 11.70 -1.73 0.31
N ARG A 62 11.87 -0.81 1.28
CA ARG A 62 12.54 -1.12 2.55
C ARG A 62 11.76 -2.15 3.37
N ILE A 63 10.44 -2.06 3.41
CA ILE A 63 9.58 -3.07 4.06
C ILE A 63 9.72 -4.41 3.35
N LEU A 64 9.63 -4.43 2.01
CA LEU A 64 9.81 -5.67 1.24
C LEU A 64 11.13 -6.37 1.56
N LYS A 65 12.23 -5.60 1.60
CA LYS A 65 13.56 -6.11 1.96
C LYS A 65 13.61 -6.62 3.39
N ARG A 66 13.03 -5.89 4.35
CA ARG A 66 12.99 -6.29 5.77
C ARG A 66 12.31 -7.64 5.96
N HIS A 67 11.22 -7.89 5.24
CA HIS A 67 10.43 -9.12 5.36
C HIS A 67 10.82 -10.21 4.34
N ASN A 68 11.89 -10.00 3.55
CA ASN A 68 12.28 -10.86 2.42
C ASN A 68 11.10 -11.20 1.50
N ALA A 69 10.22 -10.23 1.27
CA ALA A 69 8.98 -10.41 0.54
C ALA A 69 9.24 -10.53 -0.96
N THR A 70 8.67 -11.56 -1.58
CA THR A 70 8.76 -11.82 -3.01
C THR A 70 7.45 -11.49 -3.72
N ARG A 71 7.48 -11.42 -5.05
CA ARG A 71 6.27 -11.33 -5.90
C ARG A 71 5.22 -12.41 -5.53
N ARG A 72 5.67 -13.62 -5.19
CA ARG A 72 4.79 -14.73 -4.82
C ARG A 72 4.07 -14.47 -3.50
N ASP A 73 4.70 -13.78 -2.56
CA ASP A 73 4.07 -13.42 -1.28
C ASP A 73 2.96 -12.39 -1.51
N ILE A 74 3.22 -11.37 -2.35
CA ILE A 74 2.20 -10.39 -2.75
C ILE A 74 1.04 -11.06 -3.46
N GLN A 75 1.31 -11.99 -4.38
CA GLN A 75 0.26 -12.77 -5.05
C GLN A 75 -0.61 -13.56 -4.07
N ARG A 76 0.00 -14.22 -3.07
CA ARG A 76 -0.72 -14.98 -2.05
C ARG A 76 -1.56 -14.07 -1.16
N LEU A 77 -1.01 -12.94 -0.72
CA LEU A 77 -1.72 -11.95 0.08
C LEU A 77 -2.90 -11.35 -0.69
N HIS A 78 -2.70 -11.00 -1.96
CA HIS A 78 -3.76 -10.52 -2.84
C HIS A 78 -4.87 -11.56 -2.94
N ALA A 79 -4.53 -12.83 -3.21
CA ALA A 79 -5.50 -13.91 -3.28
C ALA A 79 -6.25 -14.14 -1.96
N LYS A 80 -5.61 -13.93 -0.81
CA LYS A 80 -6.27 -13.96 0.50
C LYS A 80 -7.28 -12.82 0.65
N LEU A 81 -6.87 -11.58 0.37
CA LEU A 81 -7.72 -10.40 0.47
C LEU A 81 -8.90 -10.45 -0.52
N MET A 82 -8.71 -11.04 -1.71
CA MET A 82 -9.79 -11.24 -2.68
C MET A 82 -10.94 -12.12 -2.16
N LYS A 83 -10.68 -13.04 -1.21
CA LYS A 83 -11.73 -13.96 -0.71
C LYS A 83 -12.83 -13.25 0.07
N TRP A 84 -12.46 -12.23 0.84
CA TRP A 84 -13.37 -11.54 1.75
C TRP A 84 -13.49 -10.04 1.47
N GLY A 85 -12.56 -9.48 0.70
CA GLY A 85 -12.40 -8.04 0.47
C GLY A 85 -12.75 -7.60 -0.94
N ASP A 86 -13.41 -8.42 -1.75
CA ASP A 86 -13.80 -8.06 -3.12
C ASP A 86 -14.98 -7.08 -3.16
N PHE A 87 -14.80 -5.90 -2.58
CA PHE A 87 -15.72 -4.78 -2.68
C PHE A 87 -14.96 -3.46 -2.73
N ARG A 88 -15.54 -2.51 -3.46
CA ARG A 88 -14.99 -1.18 -3.69
C ARG A 88 -15.80 -0.14 -2.91
N LYS A 89 -15.13 0.79 -2.24
CA LYS A 89 -15.74 1.97 -1.59
C LYS A 89 -15.07 3.21 -2.14
N TYR A 90 -15.78 3.94 -2.99
CA TYR A 90 -15.24 5.05 -3.77
C TYR A 90 -13.97 4.64 -4.53
N ASN A 91 -12.83 5.26 -4.22
CA ASN A 91 -11.54 5.02 -4.85
C ASN A 91 -10.67 4.01 -4.09
N ARG A 92 -11.26 3.30 -3.10
CA ARG A 92 -10.55 2.30 -2.30
C ARG A 92 -11.05 0.91 -2.64
N TYR A 93 -10.10 0.00 -2.75
CA TYR A 93 -10.38 -1.41 -2.98
C TYR A 93 -9.37 -2.20 -2.16
N VAL A 94 -9.85 -2.91 -1.13
CA VAL A 94 -9.01 -3.54 -0.10
C VAL A 94 -7.89 -4.40 -0.72
N PRO A 95 -8.15 -5.29 -1.70
CA PRO A 95 -7.12 -6.17 -2.26
C PRO A 95 -5.99 -5.44 -2.99
N ILE A 96 -6.18 -4.19 -3.42
CA ILE A 96 -5.13 -3.39 -4.08
C ILE A 96 -4.57 -2.33 -3.13
N THR A 97 -5.43 -1.50 -2.54
CA THR A 97 -5.04 -0.34 -1.72
C THR A 97 -4.18 -0.74 -0.52
N SER A 98 -4.37 -1.94 0.04
CA SER A 98 -3.61 -2.46 1.18
C SER A 98 -2.10 -2.54 0.95
N PHE A 99 -1.64 -2.64 -0.31
CA PHE A 99 -0.20 -2.72 -0.62
C PHE A 99 0.48 -1.35 -0.74
N PHE A 100 -0.28 -0.26 -0.87
CA PHE A 100 0.25 1.08 -1.17
C PHE A 100 0.44 1.97 0.06
N ASN A 101 0.25 1.41 1.27
CA ASN A 101 0.51 2.10 2.54
C ASN A 101 1.51 1.29 3.36
N VAL A 102 2.46 2.00 3.98
CA VAL A 102 3.56 1.45 4.78
C VAL A 102 3.02 0.55 5.89
N HIS A 103 2.04 1.04 6.66
CA HIS A 103 1.52 0.31 7.82
C HIS A 103 0.75 -0.95 7.42
N THR A 104 -0.06 -0.87 6.37
CA THR A 104 -0.84 -2.02 5.91
C THR A 104 0.04 -3.06 5.23
N LEU A 105 1.04 -2.63 4.43
CA LEU A 105 2.00 -3.54 3.82
C LEU A 105 2.85 -4.26 4.88
N GLU A 106 3.34 -3.53 5.88
CA GLU A 106 4.11 -4.10 7.00
C GLU A 106 3.26 -5.12 7.76
N TYR A 107 2.03 -4.76 8.14
CA TYR A 107 1.11 -5.67 8.82
C TYR A 107 0.84 -6.95 8.00
N LEU A 108 0.53 -6.82 6.70
CA LEU A 108 0.27 -7.96 5.83
C LEU A 108 1.46 -8.90 5.69
N LEU A 109 2.68 -8.37 5.69
CA LEU A 109 3.90 -9.16 5.56
C LEU A 109 4.31 -9.84 6.87
N GLU A 110 4.07 -9.18 8.00
CA GLU A 110 4.27 -9.74 9.35
C GLU A 110 3.27 -10.89 9.61
N HIS A 111 2.01 -10.69 9.25
CA HIS A 111 0.91 -11.63 9.48
C HIS A 111 0.61 -12.49 8.23
N LYS A 112 1.59 -12.69 7.34
CA LYS A 112 1.36 -13.33 6.04
C LYS A 112 0.78 -14.75 6.11
N ASN A 113 0.95 -15.43 7.24
CA ASN A 113 0.47 -16.78 7.48
C ASN A 113 -0.95 -16.82 8.08
N ASP A 114 -1.47 -15.69 8.53
CA ASP A 114 -2.77 -15.59 9.19
C ASP A 114 -3.92 -15.89 8.20
N ASP A 115 -5.09 -16.15 8.76
CA ASP A 115 -6.25 -16.49 7.96
C ASP A 115 -6.71 -15.32 7.09
N ALA A 116 -7.30 -15.65 5.94
CA ALA A 116 -7.69 -14.65 4.95
C ALA A 116 -8.76 -13.68 5.48
N LYS A 117 -9.61 -14.12 6.42
CA LYS A 117 -10.70 -13.31 6.95
C LYS A 117 -10.16 -12.26 7.91
N SER A 118 -9.36 -12.66 8.89
CA SER A 118 -8.72 -11.77 9.87
C SER A 118 -7.86 -10.71 9.20
N LEU A 119 -7.04 -11.10 8.22
CA LEU A 119 -6.25 -10.14 7.42
C LEU A 119 -7.15 -9.11 6.72
N THR A 120 -8.24 -9.58 6.10
CA THR A 120 -9.16 -8.70 5.38
C THR A 120 -9.91 -7.76 6.33
N GLU A 121 -10.41 -8.25 7.45
CA GLU A 121 -11.10 -7.45 8.47
C GLU A 121 -10.18 -6.37 9.03
N HIS A 122 -8.90 -6.68 9.28
CA HIS A 122 -7.92 -5.68 9.71
C HIS A 122 -7.74 -4.57 8.66
N MET A 123 -7.63 -4.95 7.37
CA MET A 123 -7.55 -3.96 6.29
C MET A 123 -8.83 -3.14 6.14
N MET A 124 -10.01 -3.77 6.26
CA MET A 124 -11.30 -3.07 6.23
C MET A 124 -11.41 -2.03 7.32
N ASN A 125 -11.05 -2.39 8.55
CA ASN A 125 -11.06 -1.49 9.70
C ASN A 125 -10.08 -0.33 9.48
N HIS A 126 -8.88 -0.60 8.96
CA HIS A 126 -7.90 0.43 8.64
C HIS A 126 -8.42 1.44 7.60
N PHE A 127 -9.15 0.95 6.59
CA PHE A 127 -9.69 1.80 5.53
C PHE A 127 -11.10 2.34 5.81
N HIS A 128 -11.65 2.07 6.99
CA HIS A 128 -13.00 2.42 7.41
C HIS A 128 -14.07 1.96 6.41
N PHE A 129 -14.01 0.69 6.00
CA PHE A 129 -15.06 0.11 5.16
C PHE A 129 -16.35 -0.10 5.93
#